data_AF-A0A0F9PUW5-F1
#
_entry.id   AF-A0A0F9PUW5-F1
#
_cell.length_a   1.000
_cell.length_b   1.000
_cell.length_c   1.000
_cell.angle_alpha   90.00
_cell.angle_beta   90.00
_cell.angle_gamma   90.00
#
_symmetry.space_group_name_H-M   'P 1'
#
loop_
_entity.id
_entity.type
_entity.pdbx_description
1 polymer ?
#
loop_
_entity_poly.entity_id
_entity_poly.type
_entity_poly.pdbx_seq_one_letter_code
_entity_poly.pdbx_strand_id
1 'polypeptide(L)'
;IPSIEKKNQKLQTIRGMVPNLIYPPDGCRFHPRCDYRLDICDKVRPKWIEIDNKYFIACHLFDPDYKSSPKYQWSETATKESYKV
;
A
#
# COMPACT_ATOMS: atom_id res chain seq x y z
N ILE A 1 -17.69 -2.52 -9.20
CA ILE A 1 -18.62 -3.64 -8.95
C ILE A 1 -18.69 -4.48 -10.23
N PRO A 2 -18.57 -5.81 -10.16
CA PRO A 2 -18.67 -6.68 -11.34
C PRO A 2 -20.03 -6.48 -12.04
N SER A 3 -20.02 -6.35 -13.37
CA SER A 3 -21.23 -6.21 -14.19
C SER A 3 -21.38 -7.43 -15.09
N ILE A 4 -22.62 -7.89 -15.26
CA ILE A 4 -23.01 -9.02 -16.11
C ILE A 4 -22.64 -8.76 -17.58
N GLU A 5 -22.57 -7.50 -18.00
CA GLU A 5 -22.18 -7.11 -19.36
C GLU A 5 -20.68 -7.31 -19.65
N LYS A 6 -19.83 -7.32 -18.61
CA LYS A 6 -18.36 -7.51 -18.73
C LYS A 6 -17.98 -8.98 -18.61
N LYS A 7 -18.64 -9.87 -19.36
CA LYS A 7 -18.23 -11.27 -19.48
C LYS A 7 -16.84 -11.34 -20.12
N ASN A 8 -15.89 -11.99 -19.45
CA ASN A 8 -14.48 -12.24 -19.85
C ASN A 8 -13.39 -11.23 -19.46
N GLN A 9 -13.65 -10.21 -18.63
CA GLN A 9 -12.54 -9.47 -18.01
C GLN A 9 -11.96 -10.28 -16.85
N LYS A 10 -10.67 -10.63 -16.93
CA LYS A 10 -9.94 -11.20 -15.79
C LYS A 10 -9.91 -10.17 -14.67
N LEU A 11 -10.44 -10.55 -13.52
CA LEU A 11 -10.37 -9.73 -12.32
C LEU A 11 -8.91 -9.64 -11.86
N GLN A 12 -8.48 -8.43 -11.49
CA GLN A 12 -7.16 -8.22 -10.89
C GLN A 12 -7.14 -8.93 -9.54
N THR A 13 -6.32 -9.98 -9.42
CA THR A 13 -6.14 -10.73 -8.18
C THR A 13 -4.99 -10.13 -7.38
N ILE A 14 -5.20 -9.90 -6.09
CA ILE A 14 -4.11 -9.53 -5.19
C ILE A 14 -3.17 -10.72 -5.05
N ARG A 15 -1.92 -10.57 -5.50
CA ARG A 15 -0.91 -11.64 -5.45
C ARG A 15 -0.63 -12.12 -4.02
N GLY A 16 -0.21 -13.37 -3.88
CA GLY A 16 0.15 -13.98 -2.59
C GLY A 16 -1.05 -14.46 -1.76
N MET A 17 -0.76 -14.99 -0.58
CA MET A 17 -1.75 -15.58 0.35
C MET A 17 -2.03 -14.64 1.52
N VAL A 18 -3.20 -14.77 2.16
CA VAL A 18 -3.49 -14.06 3.40
C VAL A 18 -2.46 -14.49 4.46
N PRO A 19 -1.77 -13.55 5.13
CA PRO A 19 -0.77 -13.89 6.13
C PRO A 19 -1.42 -14.59 7.32
N ASN A 20 -0.66 -15.42 8.02
CA ASN A 20 -1.12 -16.08 9.24
C ASN A 20 -1.47 -15.01 10.30
N LEU A 21 -2.67 -15.09 10.89
CA LEU A 21 -3.14 -14.11 11.87
C LEU A 21 -2.56 -14.33 13.27
N ILE A 22 -2.17 -15.57 13.60
CA ILE A 22 -1.52 -15.94 14.87
C ILE A 22 -0.05 -15.52 14.84
N TYR A 23 0.60 -15.71 13.69
CA TYR A 23 2.00 -15.37 13.47
C TYR A 23 2.12 -14.37 12.32
N PRO A 24 1.77 -13.09 12.57
CA PRO A 24 1.91 -12.06 11.56
C PRO A 24 3.39 -11.86 11.20
N PRO A 25 3.68 -11.49 9.96
CA PRO A 25 5.05 -11.17 9.56
C PRO A 25 5.56 -9.93 10.30
N ASP A 26 6.88 -9.90 10.49
CA ASP A 26 7.57 -8.78 11.14
C ASP A 26 7.49 -7.49 10.31
N GLY A 27 7.63 -6.35 10.99
CA GLY A 27 7.48 -5.04 10.36
C GLY A 27 6.07 -4.78 9.80
N CYS A 28 6.00 -4.40 8.52
CA CYS A 28 4.77 -4.10 7.79
C CYS A 28 4.03 -5.38 7.38
N ARG A 29 2.83 -5.59 7.93
CA ARG A 29 1.99 -6.78 7.64
C ARG A 29 1.71 -7.05 6.16
N PHE A 30 1.80 -6.02 5.33
CA PHE A 30 1.55 -6.11 3.89
C PHE A 30 2.80 -6.42 3.08
N HIS A 31 4.02 -6.38 3.66
CA HIS A 31 5.27 -6.59 2.93
C HIS A 31 5.33 -7.90 2.12
N PRO A 32 4.70 -9.04 2.52
CA PRO A 32 4.73 -10.26 1.72
C PRO A 32 3.93 -10.18 0.41
N ARG A 33 3.02 -9.20 0.29
CA ARG A 33 2.11 -9.01 -0.86
C ARG A 33 2.21 -7.62 -1.48
N CYS A 34 3.10 -6.77 -0.97
CA CYS A 34 3.23 -5.38 -1.38
C CYS A 34 4.14 -5.28 -2.61
N ASP A 35 3.58 -4.80 -3.71
CA ASP A 35 4.33 -4.54 -4.95
C ASP A 35 5.34 -3.38 -4.80
N TYR A 36 5.14 -2.54 -3.78
CA TYR A 36 5.97 -1.39 -3.44
C TYR A 36 6.83 -1.62 -2.19
N ARG A 37 7.13 -2.88 -1.86
CA ARG A 37 7.95 -3.24 -0.69
C ARG A 37 9.32 -2.54 -0.76
N LEU A 38 9.69 -1.90 0.36
CA LEU A 38 11.02 -1.39 0.65
C LEU A 38 11.77 -2.37 1.57
N ASP A 39 13.10 -2.27 1.64
CA ASP A 39 13.94 -3.13 2.49
C ASP A 39 13.73 -2.91 4.01
N ILE A 40 13.04 -1.83 4.38
CA ILE A 40 12.65 -1.55 5.76
C ILE A 40 11.30 -2.19 6.14
N CYS A 41 10.51 -2.60 5.14
CA CYS A 41 9.13 -3.07 5.35
C CYS A 41 9.03 -4.40 6.09
N ASP A 42 10.06 -5.25 6.09
CA ASP A 42 10.11 -6.50 6.86
C ASP A 42 10.78 -6.35 8.23
N LYS A 43 11.37 -5.18 8.51
CA LYS A 43 12.11 -4.92 9.76
C LYS A 43 11.34 -4.02 10.72
N VAL A 44 10.70 -2.98 10.21
CA VAL A 44 10.10 -1.93 11.04
C VAL A 44 8.63 -1.75 10.70
N ARG A 45 7.81 -1.56 11.74
CA ARG A 45 6.39 -1.20 11.57
C ARG A 45 6.27 0.25 11.12
N PRO A 46 5.47 0.54 10.07
CA PRO A 46 5.28 1.91 9.62
C PRO A 46 4.59 2.76 10.68
N LYS A 47 5.02 4.02 10.78
CA LYS A 47 4.41 5.02 11.67
C LYS A 47 3.05 5.44 11.12
N TRP A 48 2.16 5.92 12.00
CA TRP A 48 0.92 6.58 11.59
C TRP A 48 1.23 8.00 11.14
N ILE A 49 0.86 8.33 9.90
CA ILE A 49 1.08 9.63 9.27
C ILE A 49 -0.29 10.19 8.89
N GLU A 50 -0.59 11.39 9.36
CA GLU A 50 -1.77 12.14 8.94
C GLU A 50 -1.48 12.82 7.59
N ILE A 51 -2.34 12.57 6.60
CA ILE A 51 -2.18 13.14 5.24
C ILE A 51 -3.24 14.20 4.91
N ASP A 52 -4.35 14.19 5.64
CA ASP A 52 -5.44 15.15 5.60
C ASP A 52 -6.24 15.00 6.91
N ASN A 53 -7.05 15.98 7.29
CA ASN A 53 -7.67 16.16 8.62
C ASN A 53 -8.49 14.96 9.16
N LYS A 54 -8.70 13.91 8.36
CA LYS A 54 -9.42 12.67 8.73
C LYS A 54 -8.74 11.39 8.23
N TYR A 55 -7.66 11.50 7.46
CA TYR A 55 -7.05 10.38 6.76
C TYR A 55 -5.65 10.12 7.27
N PHE A 56 -5.41 8.87 7.65
CA PHE A 56 -4.14 8.41 8.17
C PHE A 56 -3.61 7.25 7.33
N ILE A 57 -2.31 7.22 7.16
CA ILE A 57 -1.58 6.19 6.44
C ILE A 57 -0.50 5.61 7.35
N ALA A 58 -0.40 4.28 7.36
CA ALA A 58 0.70 3.56 7.98
C ALA A 58 1.52 2.84 6.91
N CYS A 59 2.34 3.60 6.16
CA CYS A 59 3.17 3.08 5.08
C CYS A 59 4.50 3.83 4.99
N HIS A 60 5.60 3.08 4.92
CA HIS A 60 6.96 3.64 4.78
C HIS A 60 7.17 4.45 3.49
N LEU A 61 6.38 4.16 2.44
CA LEU A 61 6.45 4.92 1.19
C LEU A 61 6.08 6.41 1.35
N PHE A 62 5.26 6.72 2.37
CA PHE A 62 4.82 8.08 2.68
C PHE A 62 5.61 8.73 3.81
N ASP A 63 6.49 7.95 4.47
CA ASP A 63 7.32 8.45 5.56
C ASP A 63 8.46 9.30 4.98
N PRO A 64 8.63 10.57 5.43
CA PRO A 64 9.71 11.44 4.97
C PRO A 64 11.10 10.81 5.16
N ASP A 65 11.28 9.94 6.16
CA ASP A 65 12.56 9.27 6.44
C ASP A 65 12.97 8.29 5.32
N TYR A 66 12.00 7.76 4.56
CA TYR A 66 12.22 6.73 3.53
C TYR A 66 11.85 7.21 2.12
N LYS A 67 11.54 8.50 1.94
CA LYS A 67 11.21 9.14 0.65
C LYS A 67 12.32 9.06 -0.40
N SER A 68 13.56 8.81 -0.01
CA SER A 68 14.72 8.71 -0.90
C SER A 68 14.86 7.36 -1.62
N SER A 69 14.03 6.37 -1.28
CA SER A 69 13.99 5.05 -1.93
C SER A 69 12.81 4.81 -2.89
N PRO A 70 12.33 5.77 -3.71
CA PRO A 70 11.19 5.49 -4.54
C PRO A 70 11.62 4.68 -5.76
N LYS A 71 11.27 3.38 -5.75
CA LYS A 71 11.08 2.61 -7.00
C LYS A 71 9.92 3.16 -7.85
N TYR A 72 9.12 4.08 -7.30
CA TYR A 72 7.89 4.60 -7.90
C TYR A 72 7.85 6.12 -7.85
N GLN A 73 7.81 6.76 -9.02
CA GLN A 73 7.62 8.21 -9.14
C GLN A 73 6.14 8.54 -9.00
N TRP A 74 5.75 9.17 -7.89
CA TRP A 74 4.42 9.74 -7.73
C TRP A 74 4.36 11.05 -8.53
N SER A 75 3.48 11.16 -9.52
CA SER A 75 3.16 12.46 -10.12
C SER A 75 2.32 13.27 -9.13
N GLU A 76 2.66 14.54 -8.90
CA GLU A 76 1.98 15.43 -7.95
C GLU A 76 0.48 15.62 -8.27
N THR A 77 0.06 15.32 -9.49
CA THR A 77 -1.34 15.31 -9.93
C THR A 77 -2.14 14.12 -9.40
N ALA A 78 -1.50 12.98 -9.12
CA ALA A 78 -2.19 11.77 -8.66
C ALA A 78 -2.56 11.82 -7.18
N THR A 79 -1.80 12.55 -6.37
CA THR A 79 -2.07 12.64 -4.92
C THR A 79 -3.35 13.41 -4.65
N LYS A 80 -3.57 14.59 -5.24
CA LYS A 80 -4.78 15.39 -4.95
C LYS A 80 -6.09 14.77 -5.45
N GLU A 81 -6.07 14.02 -6.54
CA GLU A 81 -7.28 13.39 -7.11
C GLU A 81 -7.64 12.07 -6.40
N SER A 82 -6.65 11.34 -5.86
CA SER A 82 -6.87 10.05 -5.17
C SER A 82 -7.42 10.19 -3.74
N TYR A 83 -7.37 11.40 -3.17
CA TYR A 83 -7.92 11.71 -1.83
C TYR A 83 -9.29 12.38 -1.87
N LYS A 84 -9.85 12.64 -3.07
CA LYS A 84 -11.27 12.96 -3.21
C LYS A 84 -12.06 11.65 -3.32
N VAL A 85 -12.54 11.15 -2.20
CA VAL A 85 -13.64 10.16 -2.16
C VAL A 85 -14.96 10.88 -2.39
#